data_AF-A0A1F8DQZ3-F1
#
_entry.id   AF-A0A1F8DQZ3-F1
#
_cell.length_a   1.000
_cell.length_b   1.000
_cell.length_c   1.000
_cell.angle_alpha   90.00
_cell.angle_beta   90.00
_cell.angle_gamma   90.00
#
_symmetry.space_group_name_H-M   'P 1'
#
loop_
_entity.id
_entity.type
_entity.pdbx_description
1 polymer ?
#
loop_
_entity_poly.entity_id
_entity_poly.type
_entity_poly.pdbx_seq_one_letter_code
_entity_poly.pdbx_strand_id
1 'polypeptide(L)'
;MTSKLLSELNAEHFKNAVIILDIDGAIVPDKTSDISAAAERFVKLLAETNEVHLVSNGKRHERNAKLAHRLGVSYFETPHKKPTKRAVLHILENQSGRPVIVIGDKFLTDGFLAMRIKAEFVKVKRLTSGKEGAFTFFVNFIDDAIYAIYQKLEKGFSKF
;
A
#
# COMPACT_ATOMS: atom_id res chain seq x y z
N MET A 1 -6.13 -5.69 -16.76
CA MET A 1 -6.76 -4.47 -16.21
C MET A 1 -5.65 -3.48 -15.94
N THR A 2 -5.77 -2.27 -16.49
CA THR A 2 -4.87 -1.16 -16.20
C THR A 2 -4.96 -0.86 -14.70
N SER A 3 -3.83 -0.79 -14.00
CA SER A 3 -3.82 -0.42 -12.59
C SER A 3 -4.28 1.02 -12.43
N LYS A 4 -5.08 1.28 -11.40
CA LYS A 4 -5.63 2.60 -11.07
C LYS A 4 -4.72 3.35 -10.11
N LEU A 5 -4.61 4.66 -10.23
CA LEU A 5 -3.99 5.49 -9.19
C LEU A 5 -4.76 5.35 -7.88
N LEU A 6 -4.11 5.65 -6.75
CA LEU A 6 -4.76 5.63 -5.43
C LEU A 6 -6.03 6.50 -5.42
N SER A 7 -5.94 7.71 -5.98
CA SER A 7 -7.06 8.66 -6.06
C SER A 7 -8.20 8.25 -7.00
N GLU A 8 -8.03 7.19 -7.78
CA GLU A 8 -9.04 6.65 -8.70
C GLU A 8 -9.78 5.43 -8.13
N LEU A 9 -9.39 4.98 -6.93
CA LEU A 9 -10.13 3.95 -6.20
C LEU A 9 -11.47 4.51 -5.71
N ASN A 10 -12.44 3.62 -5.49
CA ASN A 10 -13.70 3.99 -4.86
C ASN A 10 -13.57 3.82 -3.34
N ALA A 11 -13.53 4.91 -2.59
CA ALA A 11 -13.41 4.87 -1.13
C ALA A 11 -14.59 4.13 -0.48
N GLU A 12 -15.78 4.12 -1.09
CA GLU A 12 -16.95 3.44 -0.53
C GLU A 12 -16.84 1.92 -0.49
N HIS A 13 -15.91 1.33 -1.25
CA HIS A 13 -15.62 -0.10 -1.17
C HIS A 13 -14.89 -0.47 0.14
N PHE A 14 -14.37 0.53 0.87
CA PHE A 14 -13.63 0.36 2.10
C PHE A 14 -14.44 0.99 3.24
N LYS A 15 -15.10 0.17 4.05
CA LYS A 15 -15.87 0.64 5.21
C LYS A 15 -15.53 -0.18 6.44
N ASN A 16 -15.32 0.51 7.57
CA ASN A 16 -15.01 -0.10 8.86
C ASN A 16 -13.82 -1.09 8.79
N ALA A 17 -12.81 -0.76 7.99
CA ALA A 17 -11.61 -1.57 7.79
C ALA A 17 -10.40 -0.97 8.50
N VAL A 18 -9.39 -1.81 8.72
CA VAL A 18 -8.02 -1.37 9.02
C VAL A 18 -7.22 -1.38 7.73
N ILE A 19 -6.74 -0.22 7.32
CA ILE A 19 -6.06 0.00 6.06
C ILE A 19 -4.58 0.19 6.33
N ILE A 20 -3.78 -0.73 5.80
CA ILE A 20 -2.32 -0.65 5.76
C ILE A 20 -1.95 -0.05 4.41
N LEU A 21 -1.55 1.21 4.39
CA LEU A 21 -1.29 1.96 3.17
C LEU A 21 0.22 2.16 2.97
N ASP A 22 0.74 1.69 1.83
CA ASP A 22 2.11 2.01 1.43
C ASP A 22 2.27 3.51 1.12
N ILE A 23 3.50 4.02 1.25
CA ILE A 23 3.82 5.42 0.97
C ILE A 23 4.45 5.58 -0.41
N ASP A 24 5.56 4.88 -0.64
CA ASP A 24 6.51 5.19 -1.73
C ASP A 24 6.15 4.40 -2.99
N GLY A 25 5.63 5.11 -3.98
CA GLY A 25 5.05 4.52 -5.18
C GLY A 25 3.52 4.42 -5.11
N ALA A 26 2.92 4.54 -3.93
CA ALA A 26 1.46 4.51 -3.75
C ALA A 26 0.84 5.91 -3.54
N ILE A 27 1.27 6.64 -2.51
CA ILE A 27 0.76 8.00 -2.19
C ILE A 27 1.61 9.08 -2.86
N VAL A 28 2.93 8.88 -2.84
CA VAL A 28 3.93 9.79 -3.40
C VAL A 28 4.86 9.05 -4.36
N PRO A 29 5.46 9.70 -5.35
CA PRO A 29 6.53 9.10 -6.13
C PRO A 29 7.69 8.64 -5.23
N ASP A 30 8.35 7.54 -5.61
CA ASP A 30 9.42 6.94 -4.79
C ASP A 30 10.47 7.97 -4.36
N LYS A 31 10.77 7.99 -3.05
CA LYS A 31 11.76 8.87 -2.38
C LYS A 31 11.45 10.36 -2.41
N THR A 32 10.26 10.78 -2.84
CA THR A 32 9.84 12.19 -2.83
C THR A 32 8.93 12.49 -1.63
N SER A 33 8.56 13.76 -1.44
CA SER A 33 7.49 14.16 -0.50
C SER A 33 6.30 14.79 -1.23
N ASP A 34 6.27 14.64 -2.55
CA ASP A 34 5.35 15.35 -3.44
C ASP A 34 4.05 14.56 -3.55
N ILE A 35 3.13 14.83 -2.63
CA ILE A 35 1.77 14.31 -2.67
C ILE A 35 0.88 15.19 -3.53
N SER A 36 0.09 14.58 -4.42
CA SER A 36 -0.91 15.30 -5.20
C SER A 36 -2.13 15.65 -4.34
N ALA A 37 -2.79 16.77 -4.63
CA ALA A 37 -4.01 17.16 -3.92
C ALA A 37 -5.13 16.10 -4.02
N ALA A 38 -5.17 15.34 -5.12
CA ALA A 38 -6.15 14.26 -5.30
C ALA A 38 -5.85 13.07 -4.37
N ALA A 39 -4.59 12.64 -4.26
CA ALA A 39 -4.20 11.57 -3.35
C ALA A 39 -4.39 11.99 -1.88
N GLU A 40 -4.05 13.23 -1.53
CA GLU A 40 -4.29 13.77 -0.19
C GLU A 40 -5.77 13.74 0.19
N ARG A 41 -6.65 14.25 -0.68
CA ARG A 41 -8.11 14.21 -0.45
C ARG A 41 -8.62 12.78 -0.32
N PHE A 42 -8.13 11.87 -1.15
CA PHE A 42 -8.55 10.47 -1.11
C PHE A 42 -8.17 9.80 0.22
N VAL A 43 -6.94 9.98 0.71
CA VAL A 43 -6.53 9.39 1.98
C VAL A 43 -7.32 9.97 3.15
N LYS A 44 -7.60 11.28 3.14
CA LYS A 44 -8.44 11.93 4.16
C LYS A 44 -9.86 11.36 4.16
N LEU A 45 -10.49 11.26 2.98
CA LEU A 45 -11.81 10.63 2.83
C LEU A 45 -11.80 9.17 3.31
N LEU A 46 -10.75 8.43 2.97
CA LEU A 46 -10.60 7.04 3.39
C LEU A 46 -10.55 6.90 4.92
N ALA A 47 -9.92 7.84 5.60
CA ALA A 47 -9.79 7.87 7.06
C ALA A 47 -11.09 8.27 7.79
N GLU A 48 -12.11 8.80 7.10
CA GLU A 48 -13.39 9.16 7.73
C GLU A 48 -14.17 7.93 8.22
N THR A 49 -14.02 6.78 7.53
CA THR A 49 -14.75 5.54 7.83
C THR A 49 -13.86 4.34 8.13
N ASN A 50 -12.54 4.53 8.14
CA ASN A 50 -11.56 3.47 8.30
C ASN A 50 -10.40 3.92 9.19
N GLU A 51 -9.71 2.97 9.79
CA GLU A 51 -8.45 3.23 10.48
C GLU A 51 -7.29 3.06 9.50
N VAL A 52 -6.66 4.16 9.13
CA VAL A 52 -5.59 4.17 8.12
C VAL A 52 -4.24 4.30 8.80
N HIS A 53 -3.34 3.34 8.52
CA HIS A 53 -1.95 3.33 8.97
C HIS A 53 -1.01 3.39 7.77
N LEU A 54 -0.11 4.37 7.76
CA LEU A 54 0.97 4.40 6.78
C LEU A 54 2.09 3.43 7.18
N VAL A 55 2.50 2.57 6.26
CA VAL A 55 3.58 1.59 6.46
C VAL A 55 4.51 1.59 5.25
N SER A 56 5.78 1.91 5.44
CA SER A 56 6.79 1.95 4.36
C SER A 56 7.99 1.06 4.68
N ASN A 57 8.55 0.44 3.64
CA ASN A 57 9.86 -0.22 3.72
C ASN A 57 11.03 0.77 3.80
N GLY A 58 10.79 2.02 3.38
CA GLY A 58 11.72 3.13 3.52
C GLY A 58 11.72 3.67 4.95
N LYS A 59 12.85 3.53 5.65
CA LYS A 59 13.07 3.99 7.03
C LYS A 59 13.25 5.51 7.16
N ARG A 60 12.58 6.29 6.32
CA ARG A 60 12.57 7.76 6.37
C ARG A 60 11.54 8.22 7.41
N HIS A 61 11.73 7.79 8.66
CA HIS A 61 10.71 7.89 9.72
C HIS A 61 10.21 9.32 9.91
N GLU A 62 11.10 10.31 9.96
CA GLU A 62 10.74 11.72 10.08
C GLU A 62 9.85 12.22 8.93
N ARG A 63 10.21 11.90 7.68
CA ARG A 63 9.42 12.25 6.49
C ARG A 63 8.04 11.59 6.54
N ASN A 64 8.01 10.30 6.87
CA ASN A 64 6.79 9.51 6.89
C ASN A 64 5.83 10.00 7.99
N ALA A 65 6.36 10.35 9.17
CA ALA A 65 5.60 10.93 10.26
C ALA A 65 5.01 12.30 9.88
N LYS A 66 5.80 13.18 9.24
CA LYS A 66 5.31 14.46 8.70
C LYS A 66 4.18 14.28 7.70
N LEU A 67 4.31 13.29 6.80
CA LEU A 67 3.27 12.98 5.82
C LEU A 67 2.00 12.47 6.50
N ALA A 68 2.11 11.55 7.45
CA ALA A 68 0.97 11.03 8.22
C ALA A 68 0.25 12.13 8.99
N HIS A 69 1.00 13.01 9.65
CA HIS A 69 0.44 14.18 10.34
C HIS A 69 -0.34 15.09 9.39
N ARG A 70 0.22 15.41 8.20
CA ARG A 70 -0.48 16.20 7.17
C ARG A 70 -1.79 15.55 6.71
N LEU A 71 -1.79 14.22 6.65
CA LEU A 71 -2.92 13.42 6.20
C LEU A 71 -3.96 13.15 7.31
N GLY A 72 -3.62 13.42 8.58
CA GLY A 72 -4.49 13.11 9.71
C GLY A 72 -4.61 11.61 10.00
N VAL A 73 -3.59 10.82 9.65
CA VAL A 73 -3.55 9.37 9.83
C VAL A 73 -2.33 8.97 10.67
N SER A 74 -2.26 7.71 11.11
CA SER A 74 -1.11 7.21 11.85
C SER A 74 0.03 6.80 10.91
N TYR A 75 1.26 6.92 11.39
CA TYR A 75 2.43 6.29 10.79
C TYR A 75 2.94 5.20 11.72
N PHE A 76 3.14 4.00 11.18
CA PHE A 76 3.70 2.90 11.95
C PHE A 76 5.21 2.79 11.70
N GLU A 77 5.99 3.26 12.70
CA GLU A 77 7.43 3.11 12.73
C GLU A 77 7.82 1.70 13.20
N THR A 78 8.61 0.99 12.38
CA THR A 78 9.04 -0.37 12.68
C THR A 78 10.45 -0.62 12.16
N PRO A 79 11.29 -1.39 12.89
CA PRO A 79 12.59 -1.82 12.39
C PRO A 79 12.48 -2.88 11.29
N HIS A 80 11.31 -3.52 11.17
CA HIS A 80 11.04 -4.60 10.24
C HIS A 80 10.58 -4.08 8.86
N LYS A 81 10.73 -4.92 7.83
CA LYS A 81 10.33 -4.59 6.46
C LYS A 81 9.29 -5.57 5.94
N LYS A 82 8.26 -5.06 5.27
CA LYS A 82 7.38 -5.84 4.41
C LYS A 82 8.25 -6.66 3.43
N PRO A 83 7.94 -7.95 3.23
CA PRO A 83 6.65 -8.58 3.50
C PRO A 83 6.53 -9.30 4.87
N THR A 84 7.40 -9.05 5.86
CA THR A 84 7.26 -9.74 7.15
C THR A 84 6.04 -9.26 7.94
N LYS A 85 5.29 -10.17 8.56
CA LYS A 85 4.14 -9.82 9.42
C LYS A 85 4.53 -8.93 10.60
N ARG A 86 5.79 -9.02 11.05
CA ARG A 86 6.32 -8.17 12.15
C ARG A 86 6.31 -6.68 11.80
N ALA A 87 6.26 -6.33 10.50
CA ALA A 87 6.14 -4.94 10.07
C ALA A 87 4.79 -4.31 10.41
N VAL A 88 3.77 -5.08 10.78
CA VAL A 88 2.42 -4.59 11.08
C VAL A 88 1.79 -5.26 12.30
N LEU A 89 2.57 -6.01 13.10
CA LEU A 89 2.03 -6.86 14.17
C LEU A 89 1.20 -6.07 15.19
N HIS A 90 1.71 -4.91 15.62
CA HIS A 90 0.99 -4.04 16.55
C HIS A 90 -0.32 -3.48 15.97
N ILE A 91 -0.41 -3.30 14.64
CA ILE A 91 -1.66 -2.90 14.01
C ILE A 91 -2.67 -4.05 14.12
N LEU A 92 -2.24 -5.27 13.81
CA LEU A 92 -3.09 -6.46 13.82
C LEU A 92 -3.59 -6.83 15.23
N GLU A 93 -2.75 -6.66 16.25
CA GLU A 93 -3.12 -6.93 17.65
C GLU A 93 -4.26 -6.03 18.14
N ASN A 94 -4.40 -4.83 17.56
CA ASN A 94 -5.38 -3.83 17.96
C ASN A 94 -6.62 -3.77 17.04
N GLN A 95 -6.72 -4.61 16.01
CA GLN A 95 -7.70 -4.40 14.93
C GLN A 95 -9.15 -4.86 15.22
N SER A 96 -9.43 -5.44 16.40
CA SER A 96 -10.78 -5.83 16.86
C SER A 96 -11.62 -6.61 15.83
N GLY A 97 -11.01 -7.49 15.04
CA GLY A 97 -11.73 -8.33 14.06
C GLY A 97 -12.22 -7.62 12.80
N ARG A 98 -11.89 -6.35 12.60
CA ARG A 98 -12.21 -5.63 11.36
C ARG A 98 -11.46 -6.22 10.15
N PRO A 99 -12.03 -6.11 8.93
CA PRO A 99 -11.32 -6.45 7.71
C PRO A 99 -9.99 -5.68 7.61
N VAL A 100 -8.95 -6.36 7.14
CA VAL A 100 -7.65 -5.75 6.89
C VAL A 100 -7.43 -5.65 5.41
N ILE A 101 -7.01 -4.47 4.98
CA ILE A 101 -6.77 -4.16 3.58
C ILE A 101 -5.39 -3.58 3.45
N VAL A 102 -4.56 -4.17 2.59
CA VAL A 102 -3.25 -3.62 2.24
C VAL A 102 -3.37 -2.95 0.88
N ILE A 103 -3.06 -1.65 0.83
CA ILE A 103 -3.06 -0.87 -0.41
C ILE A 103 -1.62 -0.50 -0.74
N GLY A 104 -1.13 -0.91 -1.90
CA GLY A 104 0.27 -0.67 -2.26
C GLY A 104 0.58 -0.89 -3.73
N ASP A 105 1.74 -0.40 -4.15
CA ASP A 105 2.18 -0.42 -5.55
C ASP A 105 3.04 -1.66 -5.89
N LYS A 106 3.57 -2.39 -4.91
CA LYS A 106 4.48 -3.53 -5.12
C LYS A 106 3.87 -4.82 -4.62
N PHE A 107 3.73 -5.79 -5.51
CA PHE A 107 3.15 -7.07 -5.14
C PHE A 107 4.11 -7.88 -4.26
N LEU A 108 5.42 -7.84 -4.54
CA LEU A 108 6.44 -8.56 -3.78
C LEU A 108 6.59 -8.09 -2.34
N THR A 109 6.16 -6.87 -2.01
CA THR A 109 6.21 -6.35 -0.63
C THR A 109 4.83 -6.26 -0.03
N ASP A 110 3.91 -5.54 -0.65
CA ASP A 110 2.58 -5.25 -0.11
C ASP A 110 1.63 -6.43 -0.35
N GLY A 111 1.65 -6.99 -1.55
CA GLY A 111 0.87 -8.18 -1.89
C GLY A 111 1.27 -9.39 -1.03
N PHE A 112 2.57 -9.68 -0.92
CA PHE A 112 3.03 -10.76 -0.04
C PHE A 112 2.79 -10.48 1.44
N LEU A 113 2.82 -9.22 1.88
CA LEU A 113 2.39 -8.88 3.24
C LEU A 113 0.92 -9.27 3.42
N ALA A 114 0.05 -8.83 2.52
CA ALA A 114 -1.39 -9.10 2.56
C ALA A 114 -1.66 -10.61 2.63
N MET A 115 -1.02 -11.40 1.77
CA MET A 115 -1.13 -12.86 1.79
C MET A 115 -0.72 -13.47 3.14
N ARG A 116 0.37 -12.99 3.74
CA ARG A 116 0.88 -13.51 5.02
C ARG A 116 -0.02 -13.20 6.21
N ILE A 117 -0.77 -12.11 6.13
CA ILE A 117 -1.72 -11.70 7.18
C ILE A 117 -3.17 -12.04 6.82
N LYS A 118 -3.40 -12.72 5.68
CA LYS A 118 -4.72 -13.05 5.13
C LYS A 118 -5.63 -11.82 4.92
N ALA A 119 -5.03 -10.72 4.50
CA ALA A 119 -5.71 -9.47 4.16
C ALA A 119 -6.03 -9.37 2.67
N GLU A 120 -6.98 -8.51 2.33
CA GLU A 120 -7.21 -8.10 0.95
C GLU A 120 -6.01 -7.27 0.45
N PHE A 121 -5.57 -7.50 -0.78
CA PHE A 121 -4.56 -6.68 -1.43
C PHE A 121 -5.16 -5.85 -2.56
N VAL A 122 -5.04 -4.53 -2.45
CA VAL A 122 -5.43 -3.58 -3.50
C VAL A 122 -4.16 -3.02 -4.14
N LYS A 123 -3.83 -3.53 -5.34
CA LYS A 123 -2.73 -3.01 -6.14
C LYS A 123 -3.11 -1.65 -6.73
N VAL A 124 -2.32 -0.62 -6.44
CA VAL A 124 -2.40 0.68 -7.11
C VAL A 124 -1.34 0.81 -8.20
N LYS A 125 -1.58 1.72 -9.13
CA LYS A 125 -0.62 2.14 -10.14
C LYS A 125 0.52 2.87 -9.45
N ARG A 126 1.74 2.41 -9.75
CA ARG A 126 2.97 2.99 -9.23
C ARG A 126 3.15 4.43 -9.69
N LEU A 127 3.39 5.31 -8.73
CA LEU A 127 3.86 6.67 -8.95
C LEU A 127 5.38 6.65 -9.12
N THR A 128 5.85 7.17 -10.25
CA THR A 128 7.28 7.25 -10.57
C THR A 128 7.71 8.71 -10.63
N SER A 129 8.94 8.99 -10.21
CA SER A 129 9.53 10.34 -10.31
C SER A 129 10.18 10.62 -11.67
N GLY A 130 10.22 9.62 -12.55
CA GLY A 130 10.95 9.65 -13.82
C GLY A 130 12.48 9.60 -13.68
N LYS A 131 13.01 9.63 -12.45
CA LYS A 131 14.45 9.62 -12.14
C LYS A 131 14.93 8.28 -11.57
N GLU A 132 14.20 7.21 -11.83
CA GLU A 132 14.53 5.88 -11.33
C GLU A 132 15.75 5.31 -12.05
N GLY A 133 16.67 4.69 -11.30
CA GLY A 133 17.80 3.98 -11.90
C GLY A 133 17.34 2.71 -12.62
N ALA A 134 18.14 2.26 -13.59
CA ALA A 134 17.84 1.07 -14.40
C ALA A 134 17.56 -0.19 -13.55
N PHE A 135 18.25 -0.34 -12.41
CA PHE A 135 18.00 -1.44 -11.48
C PHE A 135 16.60 -1.39 -10.85
N THR A 136 16.16 -0.20 -10.41
CA THR A 136 14.81 -0.01 -9.85
C THR A 136 13.75 -0.31 -10.90
N PHE A 137 13.96 0.14 -12.14
CA PHE A 137 13.09 -0.18 -13.26
C PHE A 137 12.98 -1.70 -13.49
N PHE A 138 14.11 -2.41 -13.51
CA PHE A 138 14.14 -3.87 -13.68
C PHE A 138 13.40 -4.61 -12.55
N VAL A 139 13.64 -4.22 -11.30
CA VAL A 139 12.92 -4.80 -10.14
C VAL A 139 11.42 -4.56 -10.26
N ASN A 140 11.00 -3.36 -10.67
CA ASN A 140 9.60 -3.02 -10.89
C ASN A 140 8.97 -3.87 -12.01
N PHE A 141 9.71 -4.10 -13.11
CA PHE A 141 9.28 -4.99 -14.19
C PHE A 141 9.05 -6.42 -13.71
N ILE A 142 9.99 -6.97 -12.92
CA ILE A 142 9.84 -8.31 -12.33
C ILE A 142 8.62 -8.36 -11.39
N ASP A 143 8.44 -7.36 -10.53
CA ASP A 143 7.28 -7.28 -9.62
C ASP A 143 5.95 -7.36 -10.38
N ASP A 144 5.83 -6.60 -11.47
CA ASP A 144 4.61 -6.54 -12.28
C ASP A 144 4.40 -7.83 -13.10
N ALA A 145 5.48 -8.46 -13.59
CA ALA A 145 5.41 -9.78 -14.24
C ALA A 145 4.92 -10.87 -13.27
N ILE A 146 5.46 -10.90 -12.04
CA ILE A 146 5.04 -11.85 -11.00
C ILE A 146 3.59 -11.62 -10.62
N TYR A 147 3.16 -10.36 -10.48
CA TYR A 147 1.76 -10.05 -10.19
C TYR A 147 0.81 -10.50 -11.32
N ALA A 148 1.22 -10.34 -12.58
CA ALA A 148 0.43 -10.82 -13.72
C ALA A 148 0.30 -12.35 -13.73
N ILE A 149 1.34 -13.09 -13.36
CA ILE A 149 1.30 -14.55 -13.19
C ILE A 149 0.34 -14.92 -12.05
N TYR A 150 0.47 -14.25 -10.90
CA TYR A 150 -0.41 -14.46 -9.75
C TYR A 150 -1.89 -14.31 -10.13
N GLN A 151 -2.26 -13.21 -10.80
CA GLN A 151 -3.65 -12.98 -11.23
C GLN A 151 -4.15 -14.06 -12.19
N LYS A 152 -3.30 -14.57 -13.08
CA LYS A 152 -3.68 -15.64 -14.00
C LYS A 152 -3.95 -16.94 -13.26
N LEU A 153 -3.13 -17.27 -12.26
CA LEU A 153 -3.32 -18.46 -11.44
C LEU A 153 -4.63 -18.35 -10.63
N GLU A 154 -4.85 -17.24 -9.93
CA GLU A 154 -6.08 -17.04 -9.13
C GLU A 154 -7.35 -17.17 -9.98
N LYS A 155 -7.39 -16.51 -11.15
CA LYS A 155 -8.52 -16.60 -12.08
C LYS A 155 -8.69 -17.98 -12.71
N GLY A 156 -7.60 -18.75 -12.81
CA GLY A 156 -7.62 -20.14 -13.25
C GLY A 156 -8.21 -21.08 -12.20
N PHE A 157 -7.96 -20.81 -10.92
CA PHE A 157 -8.50 -21.59 -9.80
C PHE A 157 -9.98 -21.29 -9.51
N SER A 158 -10.47 -20.05 -9.69
CA SER A 158 -11.90 -19.72 -9.52
C SER A 158 -12.82 -20.26 -10.64
N LYS A 159 -12.30 -21.02 -11.61
CA LYS A 159 -13.08 -21.64 -12.70
C LYS A 159 -13.44 -23.11 -12.46
N PHE A 160 -13.15 -23.66 -11.28
CA PHE A 160 -13.50 -25.02 -10.87
C PHE A 160 -14.37 -25.01 -9.62
#